data_AF-A0A6H1ZM19-F1
#
_entry.id   AF-A0A6H1ZM19-F1
#
_cell.length_a   1.000
_cell.length_b   1.000
_cell.length_c   1.000
_cell.angle_alpha   90.00
_cell.angle_beta   90.00
_cell.angle_gamma   90.00
#
_symmetry.space_group_name_H-M   'P 1'
#
loop_
_entity.id
_entity.type
_entity.pdbx_description
1 polymer ?
#
loop_
_entity_poly.entity_id
_entity_poly.type
_entity_poly.pdbx_seq_one_letter_code
_entity_poly.pdbx_strand_id
1 'polypeptide(L)'
;MNFILKTIGGDRIIITEQEYKNILLAKTDIITLTNGITIRKNVISIIYPESKVDEIETRKQQQTGVLHDGTRVTKYFGEWIVANEMTPDDNGRYQHIKIDPNYLKKEPQQED
;
A
#
# COMPACT_ATOMS: atom_id res chain seq x y z
N MET A 1 21.25 -1.75 -4.67
CA MET A 1 19.91 -1.33 -4.22
C MET A 1 19.34 -2.41 -3.30
N ASN A 2 18.66 -2.03 -2.22
CA ASN A 2 18.06 -2.98 -1.28
C ASN A 2 16.56 -3.13 -1.54
N PHE A 3 16.04 -4.30 -1.21
CA PHE A 3 14.64 -4.65 -1.29
C PHE A 3 14.18 -5.18 0.07
N ILE A 4 12.91 -4.97 0.37
CA ILE A 4 12.25 -5.61 1.51
C ILE A 4 11.42 -6.76 0.99
N LEU A 5 11.73 -7.95 1.49
CA LEU A 5 10.90 -9.12 1.36
C LEU A 5 9.98 -9.21 2.56
N LYS A 6 8.68 -9.24 2.30
CA LYS A 6 7.66 -9.42 3.33
C LYS A 6 7.09 -10.82 3.26
N THR A 7 7.10 -11.54 4.38
CA THR A 7 6.47 -12.86 4.47
C THR A 7 4.97 -12.72 4.71
N ILE A 8 4.20 -13.78 4.43
CA ILE A 8 2.78 -13.86 4.77
C ILE A 8 2.56 -13.73 6.29
N GLY A 9 3.53 -14.19 7.10
CA GLY A 9 3.52 -14.05 8.55
C GLY A 9 3.74 -12.61 9.05
N GLY A 10 4.13 -11.70 8.17
CA GLY A 10 4.36 -10.29 8.49
C GLY A 10 5.82 -9.94 8.74
N ASP A 11 6.72 -10.92 8.76
CA ASP A 11 8.16 -10.68 8.91
C ASP A 11 8.71 -9.89 7.72
N ARG A 12 9.74 -9.09 8.00
CA ARG A 12 10.41 -8.25 7.01
C ARG A 12 11.88 -8.61 6.98
N ILE A 13 12.39 -8.91 5.79
CA ILE A 13 13.79 -9.26 5.57
C ILE A 13 14.34 -8.31 4.51
N ILE A 14 15.42 -7.60 4.84
CA ILE A 14 16.15 -6.79 3.87
C ILE A 14 17.01 -7.73 3.04
N ILE A 15 16.87 -7.63 1.72
CA ILE A 15 17.64 -8.40 0.75
C ILE A 15 18.31 -7.47 -0.25
N THR A 16 19.42 -7.92 -0.80
CA THR A 16 20.17 -7.24 -1.85
C THR A 16 19.50 -7.42 -3.23
N GLU A 17 19.85 -6.58 -4.19
CA GLU A 17 19.42 -6.73 -5.58
C GLU A 17 19.80 -8.09 -6.19
N GLN A 18 20.96 -8.64 -5.81
CA GLN A 18 21.40 -9.95 -6.28
C GLN A 18 20.50 -11.06 -5.73
N GLU A 19 20.15 -11.01 -4.44
CA GLU A 19 19.22 -11.95 -3.82
C GLU A 19 17.83 -11.84 -4.43
N TYR A 20 17.36 -10.62 -4.69
CA TYR A 20 16.09 -10.39 -5.40
C TYR A 20 16.08 -11.08 -6.78
N LYS A 21 17.12 -10.90 -7.59
CA LYS A 21 17.24 -11.57 -8.90
C LYS A 21 17.29 -13.09 -8.75
N ASN A 22 18.02 -13.59 -7.75
CA ASN A 22 18.09 -15.02 -7.46
C ASN A 22 16.70 -15.57 -7.10
N ILE A 23 15.91 -14.85 -6.31
CA ILE A 23 14.54 -15.25 -5.95
C ILE A 23 13.65 -15.32 -7.20
N LEU A 24 13.72 -14.32 -8.08
CA LEU A 24 12.93 -14.31 -9.31
C LEU A 24 13.28 -15.48 -10.24
N LEU A 25 14.58 -15.75 -10.40
CA LEU A 25 15.10 -16.78 -11.31
C LEU A 25 15.12 -18.19 -10.68
N ALA A 26 14.89 -18.32 -9.37
CA ALA A 26 14.92 -19.61 -8.68
C ALA A 26 13.87 -20.56 -9.26
N LYS A 27 14.35 -21.72 -9.72
CA LYS A 27 13.52 -22.85 -10.16
C LYS A 27 13.01 -23.70 -9.00
N THR A 28 13.59 -23.52 -7.81
CA THR A 28 13.22 -24.21 -6.59
C THR A 28 12.35 -23.32 -5.72
N ASP A 29 11.46 -23.94 -4.96
CA ASP A 29 10.65 -23.21 -3.97
C ASP A 29 11.46 -22.80 -2.74
N ILE A 30 12.62 -23.42 -2.50
CA ILE A 30 13.50 -23.11 -1.37
C ILE A 30 14.63 -22.22 -1.87
N ILE A 31 14.83 -21.10 -1.18
CA ILE A 31 15.82 -20.07 -1.51
C ILE A 31 16.61 -19.77 -0.23
N THR A 32 17.93 -19.87 -0.31
CA THR A 32 18.82 -19.51 0.78
C THR A 32 19.45 -18.15 0.48
N LEU A 33 19.23 -17.20 1.39
CA LEU A 33 19.80 -15.88 1.38
C LEU A 33 21.26 -15.91 1.87
N THR A 34 22.00 -14.85 1.58
CA THR A 34 23.45 -14.76 1.87
C THR A 34 23.75 -14.76 3.37
N ASN A 35 22.78 -14.31 4.18
CA ASN A 35 22.83 -14.32 5.64
C ASN A 35 22.49 -15.70 6.27
N GLY A 36 22.35 -16.74 5.44
CA GLY A 36 22.03 -18.10 5.90
C GLY A 36 20.55 -18.35 6.17
N ILE A 37 19.68 -17.35 5.98
CA ILE A 37 18.23 -17.53 6.14
C ILE A 37 17.69 -18.28 4.92
N THR A 38 16.96 -19.37 5.19
CA THR A 38 16.24 -20.12 4.15
C THR A 38 14.77 -19.75 4.17
N ILE A 39 14.26 -19.30 3.03
CA ILE A 39 12.86 -18.92 2.81
C ILE A 39 12.24 -19.78 1.73
N ARG A 40 10.94 -20.08 1.88
CA ARG A 40 10.16 -20.73 0.83
C ARG A 40 9.44 -19.68 -0.02
N LYS A 41 9.39 -19.86 -1.33
CA LYS A 41 8.74 -18.93 -2.28
C LYS A 41 7.26 -18.71 -1.93
N ASN A 42 6.57 -19.77 -1.54
CA ASN A 42 5.16 -19.73 -1.18
C ASN A 42 4.85 -18.91 0.08
N VAL A 43 5.83 -18.58 0.92
CA VAL A 43 5.64 -17.71 2.10
C VAL A 43 5.96 -16.25 1.82
N ILE A 44 6.44 -15.93 0.62
CA ILE A 44 6.72 -14.55 0.20
C ILE A 44 5.39 -13.90 -0.19
N SER A 45 5.00 -12.85 0.54
CA SER A 45 3.80 -12.07 0.23
C SER A 45 4.08 -11.03 -0.84
N ILE A 46 5.14 -10.24 -0.66
CA ILE A 46 5.54 -9.19 -1.60
C ILE A 46 7.03 -8.88 -1.42
N ILE A 47 7.69 -8.46 -2.50
CA ILE A 47 9.04 -7.89 -2.46
C ILE A 47 8.98 -6.52 -3.11
N TYR A 48 9.56 -5.51 -2.47
CA TYR A 48 9.54 -4.14 -2.96
C TYR A 48 10.84 -3.39 -2.65
N PRO A 49 11.20 -2.34 -3.42
CA PRO A 49 12.34 -1.49 -3.10
C PRO A 49 12.24 -0.89 -1.69
N GLU A 50 13.35 -0.83 -0.97
CA GLU A 50 13.39 -0.15 0.34
C GLU A 50 12.95 1.33 0.24
N SER A 51 13.21 1.98 -0.89
CA SER A 51 12.76 3.34 -1.16
C SER A 51 11.23 3.52 -1.28
N LYS A 52 10.45 2.43 -1.37
CA LYS A 52 8.98 2.45 -1.48
C LYS A 52 8.27 1.94 -0.23
N VAL A 53 9.00 1.80 0.87
CA VAL A 53 8.44 1.36 2.17
C VAL A 53 7.26 2.23 2.57
N ASP A 54 7.45 3.54 2.58
CA ASP A 54 6.41 4.47 3.02
C ASP A 54 5.17 4.39 2.12
N GLU A 55 5.32 4.30 0.79
CA GLU A 55 4.17 4.17 -0.12
C GLU A 55 3.37 2.87 0.11
N ILE A 56 4.06 1.75 0.34
CA ILE A 56 3.43 0.43 0.47
C ILE A 56 2.82 0.24 1.84
N GLU A 57 3.43 0.80 2.88
CA GLU A 57 2.91 0.75 4.25
C GLU A 57 1.79 1.76 4.47
N THR A 58 1.87 2.94 3.85
CA THR A 58 0.80 3.96 3.92
C THR A 58 -0.46 3.50 3.20
N ARG A 59 -0.38 2.63 2.18
CA ARG A 59 -1.57 1.99 1.57
C ARG A 59 -2.42 1.19 2.57
N LYS A 60 -1.88 0.80 3.73
CA LYS A 60 -2.64 0.16 4.82
C LYS A 60 -3.31 1.13 5.79
N GLN A 61 -2.91 2.40 5.80
CA GLN A 61 -3.58 3.44 6.57
C GLN A 61 -4.52 4.19 5.63
N GLN A 62 -5.72 3.63 5.43
CA GLN A 62 -6.83 4.46 4.95
C GLN A 62 -7.00 5.58 5.97
N GLN A 63 -6.50 6.78 5.64
CA GLN A 63 -6.77 7.96 6.44
C GLN A 63 -8.24 8.27 6.25
N THR A 64 -9.00 8.17 7.33
CA THR A 64 -10.39 8.58 7.37
C THR A 64 -10.48 9.89 8.13
N GLY A 65 -11.51 10.68 7.85
CA GLY A 65 -11.74 11.90 8.59
C GLY A 65 -13.14 12.45 8.36
N VAL A 66 -13.46 13.51 9.09
CA VAL A 66 -14.76 14.17 9.01
C VAL A 66 -14.56 15.63 8.62
N LEU A 67 -15.29 16.06 7.60
CA LEU A 67 -15.35 17.45 7.15
C LEU A 67 -16.19 18.29 8.13
N HIS A 68 -16.07 19.61 8.02
CA HIS A 68 -16.73 20.57 8.93
C HIS A 68 -18.27 20.52 8.89
N ASP A 69 -18.84 19.95 7.83
CA ASP A 69 -20.26 19.70 7.62
C ASP A 69 -20.73 18.34 8.16
N GLY A 70 -19.83 17.52 8.70
CA GLY A 70 -20.11 16.17 9.17
C GLY A 70 -19.91 15.08 8.11
N THR A 71 -19.52 15.44 6.89
CA THR A 71 -19.30 14.46 5.81
C THR A 71 -18.07 13.62 6.09
N ARG A 72 -18.22 12.29 6.07
CA ARG A 72 -17.11 11.34 6.23
C ARG A 72 -16.33 11.24 4.94
N VAL A 73 -15.01 11.30 5.06
CA VAL A 73 -14.07 11.21 3.93
C VAL A 73 -13.01 10.17 4.17
N THR A 74 -12.47 9.64 3.08
CA THR A 74 -11.34 8.70 3.10
C THR A 74 -10.31 9.15 2.08
N LYS A 75 -9.03 9.01 2.41
CA LYS A 75 -7.93 9.33 1.49
C LYS A 75 -7.65 8.13 0.60
N TYR A 76 -7.81 8.32 -0.70
CA TYR A 76 -7.59 7.29 -1.72
C TYR A 76 -6.64 7.83 -2.79
N PHE A 77 -5.49 7.16 -2.99
CA PHE A 77 -4.41 7.61 -3.89
C PHE A 77 -3.96 9.08 -3.69
N GLY A 78 -4.00 9.58 -2.46
CA GLY A 78 -3.61 10.96 -2.13
C GLY A 78 -4.73 12.00 -2.26
N GLU A 79 -5.89 11.63 -2.82
CA GLU A 79 -7.08 12.48 -2.91
C GLU A 79 -8.07 12.14 -1.79
N TRP A 80 -8.75 13.14 -1.23
CA TRP A 80 -9.87 12.91 -0.32
C TRP A 80 -11.15 12.66 -1.11
N ILE A 81 -11.83 11.56 -0.80
CA ILE A 81 -13.10 11.15 -1.40
C ILE A 81 -14.17 11.01 -0.32
N VAL A 82 -15.45 11.16 -0.67
CA VAL A 82 -16.55 10.85 0.26
C VAL A 82 -16.51 9.35 0.60
N ALA A 83 -16.54 9.02 1.88
CA ALA A 83 -16.47 7.64 2.35
C ALA A 83 -17.75 6.88 1.99
N ASN A 84 -17.60 5.71 1.38
CA ASN A 84 -18.70 4.80 0.99
C ASN A 84 -19.73 5.37 -0.01
N GLU A 85 -19.49 6.54 -0.60
CA GLU A 85 -20.33 7.07 -1.67
C GLU A 85 -19.64 6.95 -3.03
N MET A 86 -20.39 6.48 -4.02
CA MET A 86 -19.97 6.41 -5.40
C MET A 86 -21.11 6.88 -6.30
N THR A 87 -20.79 7.73 -7.28
CA THR A 87 -21.75 8.22 -8.27
C THR A 87 -21.48 7.59 -9.62
N PRO A 88 -22.50 7.17 -10.37
CA PRO A 88 -22.31 6.71 -11.75
C PRO A 88 -21.87 7.88 -12.63
N ASP A 89 -20.88 7.63 -13.48
CA ASP A 89 -20.51 8.53 -14.57
C ASP A 89 -21.47 8.41 -15.76
N ASP A 90 -21.27 9.23 -16.79
CA ASP A 90 -22.07 9.22 -18.03
C ASP A 90 -22.04 7.87 -18.78
N ASN A 91 -21.10 6.99 -18.44
CA ASN A 91 -20.97 5.64 -18.99
C ASN A 91 -21.50 4.55 -18.03
N GLY A 92 -22.15 4.93 -16.93
CA GLY A 92 -22.71 4.03 -15.91
C GLY A 92 -21.65 3.39 -15.01
N ARG A 93 -20.40 3.85 -15.02
CA ARG A 93 -19.34 3.37 -14.12
C ARG A 93 -19.37 4.16 -12.82
N TYR A 94 -19.37 3.45 -11.70
CA TYR A 94 -19.33 4.08 -10.39
C TYR A 94 -17.94 4.64 -10.12
N GLN A 95 -17.87 5.94 -9.83
CA GLN A 95 -16.65 6.64 -9.45
C GLN A 95 -16.82 7.21 -8.04
N HIS A 96 -15.71 7.29 -7.30
CA HIS A 96 -15.68 7.94 -6.00
C HIS A 96 -15.94 9.45 -6.15
N ILE A 97 -16.72 10.00 -5.23
CA ILE A 97 -16.99 11.44 -5.20
C ILE A 97 -15.74 12.15 -4.68
N LYS A 98 -15.03 12.85 -5.56
CA LYS A 98 -13.85 13.65 -5.20
C LYS A 98 -14.28 14.90 -4.46
N ILE A 99 -13.58 15.22 -3.37
CA ILE A 99 -13.76 16.49 -2.66
C ILE A 99 -12.96 17.58 -3.38
N ASP A 100 -13.59 18.73 -3.61
CA ASP A 100 -12.89 19.91 -4.16
C ASP A 100 -11.74 20.31 -3.19
N PRO A 101 -10.49 20.44 -3.69
CA PRO A 101 -9.37 20.91 -2.88
C PRO A 101 -9.63 22.24 -2.15
N ASN A 102 -10.45 23.13 -2.71
CA ASN A 102 -10.84 24.39 -2.09
C ASN A 102 -11.84 24.24 -0.93
N TYR A 103 -12.54 23.11 -0.88
CA TYR A 103 -13.45 22.75 0.21
C TYR A 103 -12.67 22.25 1.44
N LEU A 104 -11.48 21.68 1.21
CA LEU A 104 -10.54 21.20 2.21
C LEU A 104 -9.68 22.32 2.82
N LYS A 105 -10.20 23.55 3.00
CA LYS A 105 -9.44 24.70 3.54
C LYS A 105 -8.65 24.38 4.83
N LYS A 106 -9.05 23.31 5.53
CA LYS A 106 -8.29 22.62 6.58
C LYS A 106 -8.33 21.13 6.30
N GLU A 107 -7.25 20.40 6.62
CA GLU A 107 -7.28 18.93 6.55
C GLU A 107 -8.42 18.38 7.43
N PRO A 108 -9.12 17.32 6.99
CA PRO A 108 -10.18 16.70 7.77
C PRO A 108 -9.67 16.27 9.15
N GLN A 109 -10.50 16.40 10.18
CA GLN A 109 -10.14 15.86 11.49
C GLN A 109 -10.03 14.35 11.36
N GLN A 110 -8.86 13.79 11.71
CA GLN A 110 -8.64 12.35 11.71
C GLN A 110 -9.51 11.72 12.80
N GLU A 111 -10.29 10.70 12.45
CA GLU A 111 -10.91 9.81 13.43
C GLU A 111 -9.84 8.77 13.83
N ASP A 112 -9.53 8.69 15.13
CA ASP A 112 -8.66 7.68 15.76
C ASP A 112 -9.38 6.32 15.91
#